data_AF-A0A1Z8XB77-F1
#
_entry.id   AF-A0A1Z8XB77-F1
#
_cell.length_a   1.000
_cell.length_b   1.000
_cell.length_c   1.000
_cell.angle_alpha   90.00
_cell.angle_beta   90.00
_cell.angle_gamma   90.00
#
_symmetry.space_group_name_H-M   'P 1'
#
loop_
_entity.id
_entity.type
_entity.pdbx_description
1 polymer ?
#
loop_
_entity_poly.entity_id
_entity_poly.type
_entity_poly.pdbx_seq_one_letter_code
_entity_poly.pdbx_strand_id
1 'polypeptide(L)'
;MSRPRKNTVFLALESTFSTDPSVSGASYLHVPAATVGELSDTTEIIDTEWMNGRNRATKALVGRQGWSIDLEGPVIGLDSAAGDMSTPSPSDWFNLILTHVLNDPTNASGDSVNSSNGNDITLNHGMLNEQDLMCVFESGVFASGSDRSQWRAIDQDMGGNQYSTEIDFDPVPSASAMSYGTANYSPANDEGGSQTLALVADMDGNQYTCLGGRVTSFSITGEVNGYIRFSASISGDRYYEDSSNKTELPSTSAFCSPSPCRALLSPVHFSESTYASPNSMSTPTKRFEINFGIEASEIETTETAQGRSGMESTKLRPTVSIEPLFSNELLDLKRQCESRPGPLLVQMGSGAYDASGNVINSCAFFAPHVQVVDGNSSADGDRRRFPLTFRVIDRGLNGATLYRMFTFARA
;
A
#
# COMPACT_ATOMS: atom_id res chain seq x y z
N MET A 1 37.25 6.73 5.73
CA MET A 1 36.16 6.27 4.84
C MET A 1 35.29 5.34 5.65
N SER A 2 34.07 5.75 6.04
CA SER A 2 33.12 4.83 6.66
C SER A 2 32.67 3.82 5.60
N ARG A 3 32.70 2.53 5.93
CA ARG A 3 32.00 1.54 5.10
C ARG A 3 30.52 1.95 5.02
N PRO A 4 29.87 1.81 3.86
CA PRO A 4 28.41 1.94 3.82
C PRO A 4 27.84 0.88 4.75
N ARG A 5 27.03 1.32 5.73
CA ARG A 5 26.31 0.40 6.62
C ARG A 5 25.38 -0.46 5.79
N LYS A 6 25.48 -1.78 5.94
CA LYS A 6 24.59 -2.71 5.22
C LYS A 6 23.49 -3.10 6.19
N ASN A 7 22.43 -2.31 6.21
CA ASN A 7 21.25 -2.61 7.00
C ASN A 7 20.26 -3.38 6.12
N THR A 8 19.81 -4.54 6.59
CA THR A 8 18.80 -5.36 5.89
C THR A 8 17.76 -5.86 6.87
N VAL A 9 16.55 -6.07 6.38
CA VAL A 9 15.40 -6.44 7.19
C VAL A 9 14.72 -7.65 6.60
N PHE A 10 14.27 -8.54 7.48
CA PHE A 10 13.49 -9.71 7.14
C PHE A 10 12.20 -9.72 7.96
N LEU A 11 11.08 -10.10 7.36
CA LEU A 11 9.75 -10.08 7.98
C LEU A 11 9.10 -11.46 8.00
N ALA A 12 8.34 -11.74 9.04
CA ALA A 12 7.46 -12.90 9.15
C ALA A 12 6.21 -12.55 9.96
N LEU A 13 5.14 -13.31 9.77
CA LEU A 13 3.96 -13.22 10.63
C LEU A 13 4.21 -14.01 11.93
N GLU A 14 3.83 -13.42 13.05
CA GLU A 14 3.83 -14.10 14.34
C GLU A 14 2.49 -14.77 14.61
N SER A 15 2.54 -15.97 15.16
CA SER A 15 1.34 -16.67 15.63
C SER A 15 0.81 -16.11 16.96
N THR A 16 1.65 -15.40 17.72
CA THR A 16 1.36 -14.78 19.02
C THR A 16 2.26 -13.56 19.23
N PHE A 17 1.89 -12.62 20.12
CA PHE A 17 2.58 -11.33 20.39
C PHE A 17 4.07 -11.39 20.80
N SER A 18 4.69 -12.57 20.82
CA SER A 18 6.06 -12.73 21.26
C SER A 18 6.75 -14.00 20.76
N THR A 19 6.14 -14.80 19.89
CA THR A 19 6.80 -16.04 19.46
C THR A 19 7.53 -15.81 18.17
N ASP A 20 8.86 -15.98 18.21
CA ASP A 20 9.69 -16.00 17.02
C ASP A 20 9.19 -17.09 16.05
N PRO A 21 8.76 -16.72 14.83
CA PRO A 21 8.24 -17.68 13.85
C PRO A 21 9.29 -18.70 13.41
N SER A 22 10.57 -18.35 13.49
CA SER A 22 11.66 -19.24 13.06
C SER A 22 12.97 -18.91 13.77
N VAL A 23 13.36 -19.81 14.66
CA VAL A 23 14.65 -19.72 15.38
C VAL A 23 15.82 -19.60 14.40
N SER A 24 15.84 -20.41 13.33
CA SER A 24 16.90 -20.38 12.32
C SER A 24 16.80 -19.22 11.34
N GLY A 25 15.61 -18.65 11.15
CA GLY A 25 15.36 -17.56 10.20
C GLY A 25 14.78 -18.01 8.85
N ALA A 26 14.59 -19.32 8.62
CA ALA A 26 14.14 -19.87 7.33
C ALA A 26 12.73 -19.44 6.90
N SER A 27 11.86 -19.07 7.84
CA SER A 27 10.48 -18.64 7.55
C SER A 27 10.35 -17.14 7.29
N TYR A 28 11.43 -16.38 7.45
CA TYR A 28 11.39 -14.95 7.18
C TYR A 28 11.52 -14.65 5.69
N LEU A 29 10.96 -13.52 5.27
CA LEU A 29 11.06 -12.98 3.92
C LEU A 29 11.97 -11.75 3.92
N HIS A 30 12.96 -11.71 3.03
CA HIS A 30 13.83 -10.54 2.89
C HIS A 30 13.04 -9.36 2.30
N VAL A 31 13.14 -8.20 2.95
CA VAL A 31 12.60 -6.93 2.45
C VAL A 31 13.72 -6.19 1.72
N PRO A 32 13.66 -6.05 0.39
CA PRO A 32 14.62 -5.31 -0.42
C PRO A 32 14.40 -3.79 -0.30
N ALA A 33 14.49 -3.29 0.93
CA ALA A 33 14.33 -1.87 1.25
C ALA A 33 15.47 -1.05 0.62
N ALA A 34 15.11 0.08 0.02
CA ALA A 34 16.06 1.09 -0.46
C ALA A 34 16.71 1.83 0.72
N THR A 35 15.98 1.99 1.82
CA THR A 35 16.49 2.58 3.05
C THR A 35 15.91 1.84 4.25
N VAL A 36 16.79 1.54 5.21
CA VAL A 36 16.44 0.94 6.50
C VAL A 36 16.98 1.91 7.56
N GLY A 37 16.08 2.42 8.40
CA GLY A 37 16.40 3.30 9.52
C GLY A 37 17.26 2.60 10.58
N GLU A 38 17.68 3.33 11.60
CA GLU A 38 18.33 2.72 12.75
C GLU A 38 17.28 2.03 13.63
N LEU A 39 17.64 0.90 14.24
CA LEU A 39 16.79 0.27 15.24
C LEU A 39 16.83 1.14 16.50
N SER A 40 15.69 1.74 16.83
CA SER A 40 15.56 2.59 18.01
C SER A 40 15.05 1.76 19.20
N ASP A 41 15.69 1.95 20.36
CA ASP A 41 15.20 1.44 21.63
C ASP A 41 14.20 2.43 22.23
N THR A 42 13.00 1.96 22.55
CA THR A 42 11.95 2.77 23.19
C THR A 42 11.71 2.35 24.64
N THR A 43 12.72 1.75 25.27
CA THR A 43 12.66 1.33 26.68
C THR A 43 12.32 2.49 27.62
N GLU A 44 11.20 2.35 28.30
CA GLU A 44 10.78 3.20 29.40
C GLU A 44 11.63 2.92 30.64
N ILE A 45 12.06 3.98 31.31
CA ILE A 45 12.76 3.88 32.59
C ILE A 45 11.78 4.30 33.68
N ILE A 46 11.45 3.37 34.59
CA ILE A 46 10.58 3.66 35.73
C ILE A 46 11.44 4.12 36.89
N ASP A 47 11.30 5.39 37.22
CA ASP A 47 11.91 5.98 38.40
C ASP A 47 11.21 5.45 39.66
N THR A 48 11.85 4.51 40.33
CA THR A 48 11.39 4.02 41.64
C THR A 48 11.84 4.99 42.71
N GLU A 49 11.14 6.09 42.86
CA GLU A 49 11.36 6.97 43.99
C GLU A 49 10.83 6.29 45.28
N TRP A 50 11.74 6.00 46.23
CA TRP A 50 11.48 5.69 47.65
C TRP A 50 10.82 4.35 48.02
N MET A 51 10.83 3.32 47.16
CA MET A 51 10.14 2.03 47.41
C MET A 51 10.57 1.27 48.69
N ASN A 52 11.76 1.53 49.26
CA ASN A 52 12.29 0.75 50.39
C ASN A 52 12.25 1.48 51.74
N GLY A 53 11.51 2.59 51.89
CA GLY A 53 11.26 3.24 53.19
C GLY A 53 12.50 3.74 53.96
N ARG A 54 13.68 3.74 53.35
CA ARG A 54 14.99 4.06 53.97
C ARG A 54 15.72 5.22 53.30
N ASN A 55 15.05 6.03 52.49
CA ASN A 55 15.63 7.21 51.83
C ASN A 55 16.97 6.96 51.09
N ARG A 56 17.10 5.81 50.42
CA ARG A 56 18.22 5.55 49.51
C ARG A 56 17.73 5.65 48.08
N ALA A 57 18.52 6.28 47.21
CA ALA A 57 18.30 6.21 45.77
C ALA A 57 18.27 4.74 45.34
N THR A 58 17.10 4.27 44.93
CA THR A 58 16.91 2.95 44.33
C THR A 58 17.37 3.00 42.88
N LYS A 59 17.93 1.90 42.37
CA LYS A 59 18.26 1.81 40.95
C LYS A 59 16.97 1.94 40.15
N ALA A 60 16.98 2.74 39.08
CA ALA A 60 15.87 2.80 38.15
C ALA A 60 15.51 1.38 37.70
N LEU A 61 14.22 1.07 37.69
CA LEU A 61 13.75 -0.19 37.15
C LEU A 61 13.58 -0.02 35.65
N VAL A 62 14.06 -0.99 34.89
CA VAL A 62 13.72 -1.08 33.47
C VAL A 62 12.22 -1.31 33.40
N GLY A 63 11.52 -0.35 32.79
CA GLY A 63 10.08 -0.39 32.55
C GLY A 63 9.76 -1.16 31.28
N ARG A 64 8.74 -0.68 30.55
CA ARG A 64 8.30 -1.25 29.28
C ARG A 64 9.43 -1.19 28.26
N GLN A 65 9.76 -2.31 27.63
CA GLN A 65 10.66 -2.32 26.48
C GLN A 65 9.88 -2.07 25.19
N GLY A 66 10.59 -1.65 24.15
CA GLY A 66 10.01 -1.50 22.82
C GLY A 66 11.09 -1.23 21.78
N TRP A 67 10.71 -1.36 20.52
CA TRP A 67 11.58 -1.05 19.38
C TRP A 67 10.80 -0.34 18.29
N SER A 68 11.50 0.44 17.47
CA SER A 68 10.93 0.98 16.24
C SER A 68 11.97 1.05 15.13
N ILE A 69 11.53 0.81 13.89
CA ILE A 69 12.36 0.88 12.69
C ILE A 69 11.55 1.45 11.52
N ASP A 70 12.19 2.29 10.73
CA ASP A 70 11.64 2.85 9.51
C ASP A 70 12.18 2.12 8.28
N LEU A 71 11.31 1.86 7.31
CA LEU A 71 11.62 1.16 6.07
C LEU A 71 11.10 1.98 4.88
N GLU A 72 11.92 2.13 3.85
CA GLU A 72 11.50 2.63 2.54
C GLU A 72 11.92 1.62 1.47
N GLY A 73 10.99 1.24 0.60
CA GLY A 73 11.27 0.30 -0.48
C GLY A 73 10.37 0.53 -1.69
N PRO A 74 10.62 -0.20 -2.79
CA PRO A 74 9.75 -0.12 -3.96
C PRO A 74 8.40 -0.76 -3.70
N VAL A 75 7.34 -0.20 -4.26
CA VAL A 75 6.07 -0.92 -4.44
C VAL A 75 6.28 -1.95 -5.55
N ILE A 76 5.96 -3.20 -5.27
CA ILE A 76 6.04 -4.29 -6.22
C ILE A 76 4.63 -4.77 -6.59
N GLY A 77 4.47 -5.28 -7.81
CA GLY A 77 3.24 -5.93 -8.25
C GLY A 77 3.11 -7.34 -7.68
N LEU A 78 2.13 -8.08 -8.17
CA LEU A 78 1.88 -9.48 -7.76
C LEU A 78 3.07 -10.39 -8.08
N ASP A 79 3.26 -11.47 -7.32
CA ASP A 79 4.37 -12.42 -7.50
C ASP A 79 4.28 -13.23 -8.81
N SER A 80 3.06 -13.44 -9.32
CA SER A 80 2.80 -14.14 -10.60
C SER A 80 1.87 -13.33 -11.51
N ALA A 81 2.01 -13.54 -12.82
CA ALA A 81 1.03 -13.10 -13.80
C ALA A 81 -0.35 -13.72 -13.51
N ALA A 82 -1.40 -12.93 -13.68
CA ALA A 82 -2.80 -13.32 -13.51
C ALA A 82 -3.59 -12.94 -14.77
N GLY A 83 -3.29 -13.57 -15.90
CA GLY A 83 -4.06 -13.48 -17.15
C GLY A 83 -5.36 -14.29 -17.14
N ASP A 84 -5.81 -14.68 -18.32
CA ASP A 84 -7.08 -15.41 -18.54
C ASP A 84 -7.23 -16.63 -17.61
N MET A 85 -8.34 -16.70 -16.88
CA MET A 85 -8.70 -17.79 -15.97
C MET A 85 -7.66 -18.09 -14.88
N SER A 86 -6.79 -17.12 -14.56
CA SER A 86 -5.75 -17.29 -13.55
C SER A 86 -5.93 -16.32 -12.39
N THR A 87 -5.80 -16.85 -11.18
CA THR A 87 -5.94 -16.11 -9.92
C THR A 87 -4.54 -15.75 -9.40
N PRO A 88 -4.32 -14.51 -8.93
CA PRO A 88 -3.03 -14.13 -8.40
C PRO A 88 -2.68 -14.84 -7.08
N SER A 89 -1.38 -15.09 -6.86
CA SER A 89 -0.84 -15.58 -5.58
C SER A 89 -0.13 -14.47 -4.82
N PRO A 90 -0.67 -14.02 -3.67
CA PRO A 90 -0.08 -12.92 -2.90
C PRO A 90 0.95 -13.43 -1.87
N SER A 91 2.01 -14.11 -2.31
CA SER A 91 2.96 -14.79 -1.40
C SER A 91 4.31 -14.10 -1.19
N ASP A 92 4.36 -12.76 -1.27
CA ASP A 92 5.60 -11.99 -1.13
C ASP A 92 5.67 -11.12 0.14
N TRP A 93 6.86 -10.54 0.38
CA TRP A 93 7.14 -9.69 1.55
C TRP A 93 6.30 -8.41 1.59
N PHE A 94 5.88 -7.90 0.43
CA PHE A 94 5.13 -6.66 0.34
C PHE A 94 3.64 -6.92 0.58
N ASN A 95 3.12 -8.03 0.05
CA ASN A 95 1.81 -8.53 0.44
C ASN A 95 1.73 -8.71 1.96
N LEU A 96 2.77 -9.28 2.60
CA LEU A 96 2.78 -9.43 4.06
C LEU A 96 2.61 -8.09 4.80
N ILE A 97 3.25 -7.01 4.33
CA ILE A 97 3.06 -5.66 4.88
C ILE A 97 1.63 -5.15 4.59
N LEU A 98 1.15 -5.33 3.36
CA LEU A 98 -0.18 -4.86 2.95
C LEU A 98 -1.31 -5.59 3.69
N THR A 99 -1.26 -6.91 3.82
CA THR A 99 -2.18 -7.72 4.62
C THR A 99 -2.20 -7.24 6.06
N HIS A 100 -1.05 -6.84 6.60
CA HIS A 100 -0.97 -6.34 7.97
C HIS A 100 -1.59 -4.94 8.14
N VAL A 101 -1.65 -4.12 7.08
CA VAL A 101 -2.26 -2.78 7.09
C VAL A 101 -3.73 -2.78 6.66
N LEU A 102 -4.08 -3.58 5.65
CA LEU A 102 -5.34 -3.55 4.87
C LEU A 102 -6.03 -4.92 4.76
N ASN A 103 -5.71 -5.88 5.62
CA ASN A 103 -6.24 -7.26 5.60
C ASN A 103 -5.89 -8.10 4.37
N ASP A 104 -6.20 -9.40 4.47
CA ASP A 104 -6.04 -10.35 3.38
C ASP A 104 -6.78 -9.89 2.12
N PRO A 105 -6.13 -9.97 0.95
CA PRO A 105 -6.76 -9.53 -0.28
C PRO A 105 -7.86 -10.49 -0.72
N THR A 106 -8.91 -9.93 -1.31
CA THR A 106 -9.85 -10.69 -2.13
C THR A 106 -9.30 -10.79 -3.55
N ASN A 107 -9.04 -12.02 -3.99
CA ASN A 107 -8.48 -12.27 -5.32
C ASN A 107 -9.59 -12.53 -6.34
N ALA A 108 -9.51 -11.89 -7.51
CA ALA A 108 -10.32 -12.17 -8.68
C ALA A 108 -9.44 -12.70 -9.80
N SER A 109 -9.94 -13.69 -10.55
CA SER A 109 -9.21 -14.21 -11.71
C SER A 109 -9.30 -13.24 -12.88
N GLY A 110 -8.28 -13.25 -13.74
CA GLY A 110 -8.34 -12.55 -15.02
C GLY A 110 -9.29 -13.24 -15.99
N ASP A 111 -9.74 -12.50 -16.99
CA ASP A 111 -10.59 -13.01 -18.05
C ASP A 111 -10.48 -12.17 -19.33
N SER A 112 -10.79 -12.80 -20.46
CA SER A 112 -10.77 -12.15 -21.76
C SER A 112 -12.03 -11.32 -22.01
N VAL A 113 -11.86 -10.18 -22.69
CA VAL A 113 -12.97 -9.28 -23.03
C VAL A 113 -13.72 -9.85 -24.24
N ASN A 114 -15.04 -10.01 -24.12
CA ASN A 114 -15.90 -10.44 -25.24
C ASN A 114 -16.33 -9.24 -26.08
N SER A 115 -16.83 -8.19 -25.42
CA SER A 115 -17.21 -6.93 -26.05
C SER A 115 -17.17 -5.80 -25.04
N SER A 116 -17.02 -4.56 -25.51
CA SER A 116 -17.14 -3.38 -24.64
C SER A 116 -17.69 -2.19 -25.42
N ASN A 117 -18.20 -1.22 -24.68
CA ASN A 117 -18.55 0.11 -25.17
C ASN A 117 -17.91 1.16 -24.23
N GLY A 118 -18.31 2.43 -24.35
CA GLY A 118 -17.77 3.50 -23.51
C GLY A 118 -17.76 3.15 -22.02
N ASN A 119 -18.87 2.71 -21.45
CA ASN A 119 -19.04 2.51 -20.01
C ASN A 119 -19.33 1.06 -19.59
N ASP A 120 -19.63 0.17 -20.53
CA ASP A 120 -19.92 -1.23 -20.28
C ASP A 120 -18.86 -2.16 -20.87
N ILE A 121 -18.61 -3.27 -20.18
CA ILE A 121 -17.74 -4.34 -20.63
C ILE A 121 -18.40 -5.70 -20.39
N THR A 122 -18.28 -6.61 -21.34
CA THR A 122 -18.70 -8.00 -21.20
C THR A 122 -17.46 -8.88 -21.20
N LEU A 123 -17.28 -9.64 -20.12
CA LEU A 123 -16.23 -10.64 -20.01
C LEU A 123 -16.73 -12.01 -20.49
N ASN A 124 -15.84 -12.93 -20.83
CA ASN A 124 -16.22 -14.27 -21.26
C ASN A 124 -16.81 -15.12 -20.11
N HIS A 125 -16.41 -14.83 -18.88
CA HIS A 125 -16.77 -15.47 -17.63
C HIS A 125 -17.10 -14.39 -16.57
N GLY A 126 -18.12 -14.66 -15.75
CA GLY A 126 -18.52 -13.76 -14.67
C GLY A 126 -17.62 -13.97 -13.46
N MET A 127 -16.61 -13.12 -13.31
CA MET A 127 -15.54 -13.27 -12.31
C MET A 127 -15.39 -12.06 -11.36
N LEU A 128 -16.12 -10.97 -11.62
CA LEU A 128 -16.06 -9.74 -10.84
C LEU A 128 -17.42 -9.43 -10.20
N ASN A 129 -17.42 -8.60 -9.16
CA ASN A 129 -18.62 -8.12 -8.48
C ASN A 129 -18.72 -6.59 -8.56
N GLU A 130 -19.89 -6.06 -8.17
CA GLU A 130 -20.06 -4.63 -7.91
C GLU A 130 -18.97 -4.12 -6.96
N GLN A 131 -18.42 -2.92 -7.21
CA GLN A 131 -17.35 -2.27 -6.44
C GLN A 131 -15.96 -2.89 -6.59
N ASP A 132 -15.80 -3.89 -7.44
CA ASP A 132 -14.48 -4.42 -7.78
C ASP A 132 -13.71 -3.40 -8.64
N LEU A 133 -12.38 -3.34 -8.44
CA LEU A 133 -11.50 -2.65 -9.38
C LEU A 133 -11.00 -3.62 -10.44
N MET A 134 -11.31 -3.30 -11.69
CA MET A 134 -10.91 -4.06 -12.85
C MET A 134 -9.73 -3.38 -13.54
N CYS A 135 -8.72 -4.17 -13.92
CA CYS A 135 -7.56 -3.72 -14.67
C CYS A 135 -7.63 -4.27 -16.10
N VAL A 136 -7.95 -3.42 -17.07
CA VAL A 136 -8.02 -3.83 -18.48
C VAL A 136 -6.76 -3.38 -19.22
N PHE A 137 -6.13 -4.27 -19.99
CA PHE A 137 -5.09 -3.87 -20.93
C PHE A 137 -5.23 -4.56 -22.28
N GLU A 138 -4.84 -3.82 -23.33
CA GLU A 138 -4.83 -4.27 -24.71
C GLU A 138 -3.53 -3.82 -25.38
N SER A 139 -2.82 -4.77 -25.96
CA SER A 139 -1.53 -4.51 -26.61
C SER A 139 -1.70 -3.70 -27.90
N GLY A 140 -0.86 -2.69 -28.10
CA GLY A 140 -0.81 -1.90 -29.35
C GLY A 140 -1.94 -0.87 -29.51
N VAL A 141 -2.86 -0.77 -28.55
CA VAL A 141 -3.92 0.25 -28.53
C VAL A 141 -3.41 1.59 -28.03
N PHE A 142 -2.50 1.56 -27.06
CA PHE A 142 -1.84 2.76 -26.58
C PHE A 142 -0.56 3.02 -27.39
N ALA A 143 -0.25 4.29 -27.67
CA ALA A 143 1.00 4.65 -28.34
C ALA A 143 2.22 4.17 -27.53
N SER A 144 3.32 3.80 -28.19
CA SER A 144 4.56 3.39 -27.51
C SER A 144 4.98 4.43 -26.45
N GLY A 145 5.16 4.01 -25.19
CA GLY A 145 5.40 4.92 -24.05
C GLY A 145 4.12 5.40 -23.34
N SER A 146 2.95 4.91 -23.75
CA SER A 146 1.65 5.16 -23.14
C SER A 146 0.86 3.89 -22.84
N ASP A 147 1.46 2.69 -22.98
CA ASP A 147 0.86 1.41 -22.60
C ASP A 147 0.36 1.46 -21.17
N ARG A 148 -0.93 1.75 -21.01
CA ARG A 148 -1.59 1.93 -19.72
C ARG A 148 -2.61 0.83 -19.58
N SER A 149 -2.55 0.11 -18.48
CA SER A 149 -3.74 -0.54 -17.96
C SER A 149 -4.79 0.52 -17.65
N GLN A 150 -6.02 0.29 -18.07
CA GLN A 150 -7.17 1.09 -17.69
C GLN A 150 -7.79 0.48 -16.44
N TRP A 151 -7.68 1.18 -15.31
CA TRP A 151 -8.38 0.79 -14.09
C TRP A 151 -9.79 1.35 -14.09
N ARG A 152 -10.77 0.53 -13.75
CA ARG A 152 -12.18 0.92 -13.63
C ARG A 152 -12.81 0.32 -12.39
N ALA A 153 -13.57 1.13 -11.66
CA ALA A 153 -14.47 0.65 -10.62
C ALA A 153 -15.77 0.17 -11.29
N ILE A 154 -16.21 -1.03 -10.92
CA ILE A 154 -17.50 -1.57 -11.37
C ILE A 154 -18.61 -0.89 -10.59
N ASP A 155 -19.45 -0.16 -11.32
CA ASP A 155 -20.64 0.52 -10.78
C ASP A 155 -21.80 -0.47 -10.63
N GLN A 156 -22.00 -1.35 -11.61
CA GLN A 156 -23.05 -2.36 -11.58
C GLN A 156 -22.62 -3.67 -12.23
N ASP A 157 -22.96 -4.79 -11.58
CA ASP A 157 -23.06 -6.11 -12.23
C ASP A 157 -24.44 -6.23 -12.88
N MET A 158 -24.48 -6.19 -14.22
CA MET A 158 -25.72 -6.30 -14.99
C MET A 158 -26.14 -7.74 -15.24
N GLY A 159 -25.36 -8.72 -14.75
CA GLY A 159 -25.54 -10.14 -15.02
C GLY A 159 -25.06 -10.54 -16.42
N GLY A 160 -24.98 -11.85 -16.67
CA GLY A 160 -24.51 -12.37 -17.96
C GLY A 160 -23.05 -12.01 -18.28
N ASN A 161 -22.23 -11.80 -17.25
CA ASN A 161 -20.83 -11.35 -17.33
C ASN A 161 -20.66 -9.93 -17.87
N GLN A 162 -21.73 -9.11 -17.84
CA GLN A 162 -21.71 -7.73 -18.27
C GLN A 162 -21.63 -6.80 -17.05
N TYR A 163 -20.71 -5.84 -17.11
CA TYR A 163 -20.41 -4.89 -16.03
C TYR A 163 -20.45 -3.47 -16.57
N SER A 164 -21.05 -2.54 -15.82
CA SER A 164 -20.91 -1.10 -16.07
C SER A 164 -19.84 -0.50 -15.16
N THR A 165 -19.22 0.57 -15.59
CA THR A 165 -18.08 1.20 -14.91
C THR A 165 -18.36 2.66 -14.59
N GLU A 166 -17.79 3.15 -13.49
CA GLU A 166 -17.96 4.56 -13.06
C GLU A 166 -17.32 5.57 -14.02
N ILE A 167 -16.35 5.14 -14.83
CA ILE A 167 -15.58 5.99 -15.73
C ILE A 167 -15.51 5.30 -17.10
N ASP A 168 -15.85 6.03 -18.16
CA ASP A 168 -15.77 5.48 -19.51
C ASP A 168 -14.34 4.99 -19.85
N PHE A 169 -14.24 3.89 -20.58
CA PHE A 169 -13.05 3.46 -21.27
C PHE A 169 -12.68 4.42 -22.39
N ASP A 170 -11.42 4.85 -22.41
CA ASP A 170 -10.88 5.66 -23.49
C ASP A 170 -9.39 5.33 -23.71
N PRO A 171 -9.02 4.70 -24.83
CA PRO A 171 -9.92 4.17 -25.86
C PRO A 171 -10.73 2.96 -25.35
N VAL A 172 -11.87 2.70 -25.99
CA VAL A 172 -12.74 1.55 -25.69
C VAL A 172 -12.03 0.22 -26.04
N PRO A 173 -11.87 -0.73 -25.09
CA PRO A 173 -11.23 -2.02 -25.31
C PRO A 173 -11.94 -2.85 -26.39
N SER A 174 -11.17 -3.50 -27.26
CA SER A 174 -11.72 -4.48 -28.18
C SER A 174 -11.82 -5.87 -27.54
N ALA A 175 -12.35 -6.85 -28.28
CA ALA A 175 -12.33 -8.25 -27.88
C ALA A 175 -10.91 -8.87 -27.79
N SER A 176 -9.87 -8.11 -28.17
CA SER A 176 -8.46 -8.50 -27.99
C SER A 176 -7.90 -8.08 -26.63
N ALA A 177 -8.67 -7.32 -25.85
CA ALA A 177 -8.29 -6.87 -24.52
C ALA A 177 -8.43 -7.98 -23.48
N MET A 178 -7.68 -7.82 -22.39
CA MET A 178 -7.70 -8.70 -21.23
C MET A 178 -8.04 -7.89 -19.99
N SER A 179 -9.00 -8.39 -19.20
CA SER A 179 -9.14 -8.03 -17.79
C SER A 179 -8.18 -8.89 -16.98
N TYR A 180 -7.21 -8.28 -16.32
CA TYR A 180 -6.24 -9.00 -15.50
C TYR A 180 -6.82 -9.36 -14.14
N GLY A 181 -6.38 -10.50 -13.62
CA GLY A 181 -6.67 -10.93 -12.27
C GLY A 181 -6.08 -9.96 -11.26
N THR A 182 -6.83 -9.72 -10.19
CA THR A 182 -6.55 -8.67 -9.22
C THR A 182 -6.48 -9.20 -7.81
N ALA A 183 -5.59 -8.63 -7.00
CA ALA A 183 -5.62 -8.76 -5.55
C ALA A 183 -6.13 -7.45 -4.95
N ASN A 184 -7.28 -7.49 -4.30
CA ASN A 184 -7.98 -6.32 -3.80
C ASN A 184 -7.91 -6.26 -2.28
N TYR A 185 -7.32 -5.20 -1.74
CA TYR A 185 -7.13 -4.97 -0.32
C TYR A 185 -8.16 -3.97 0.19
N SER A 186 -8.74 -4.26 1.36
CA SER A 186 -9.78 -3.44 1.98
C SER A 186 -9.59 -3.42 3.50
N PRO A 187 -9.66 -2.26 4.17
CA PRO A 187 -9.56 -2.18 5.63
C PRO A 187 -10.38 -3.24 6.35
N ALA A 188 -9.88 -3.70 7.50
CA ALA A 188 -10.65 -4.61 8.34
C ALA A 188 -11.98 -4.00 8.79
N ASN A 189 -13.06 -4.79 8.73
CA ASN A 189 -14.30 -4.52 9.47
C ASN A 189 -14.18 -4.85 10.95
N ASP A 190 -13.21 -5.70 11.30
CA ASP A 190 -13.10 -6.28 12.63
C ASP A 190 -12.03 -5.53 13.44
N GLU A 191 -12.45 -4.99 14.59
CA GLU A 191 -11.61 -4.44 15.65
C GLU A 191 -10.73 -5.53 16.34
N GLY A 192 -10.50 -6.67 15.69
CA GLY A 192 -9.69 -7.77 16.19
C GLY A 192 -8.29 -7.71 15.58
N GLY A 193 -7.31 -7.25 16.35
CA GLY A 193 -5.92 -7.10 15.91
C GLY A 193 -5.42 -8.29 15.07
N SER A 194 -5.04 -8.00 13.82
CA SER A 194 -4.33 -8.90 12.89
C SER A 194 -3.14 -9.59 13.57
N GLN A 195 -2.55 -10.64 12.99
CA GLN A 195 -1.30 -11.21 13.52
C GLN A 195 -0.20 -10.14 13.63
N THR A 196 0.64 -10.19 14.67
CA THR A 196 1.80 -9.29 14.80
C THR A 196 2.91 -9.67 13.83
N LEU A 197 3.83 -8.74 13.59
CA LEU A 197 5.00 -8.95 12.74
C LEU A 197 6.24 -9.26 13.59
N ALA A 198 6.95 -10.32 13.20
CA ALA A 198 8.32 -10.52 13.63
C ALA A 198 9.25 -9.94 12.58
N LEU A 199 10.34 -9.35 13.04
CA LEU A 199 11.33 -8.72 12.21
C LEU A 199 12.72 -9.17 12.64
N VAL A 200 13.58 -9.50 11.69
CA VAL A 200 15.03 -9.62 11.94
C VAL A 200 15.72 -8.46 11.25
N ALA A 201 16.38 -7.62 12.04
CA ALA A 201 17.19 -6.50 11.58
C ALA A 201 18.66 -6.92 11.59
N ASP A 202 19.28 -7.05 10.43
CA ASP A 202 20.73 -7.19 10.32
C ASP A 202 21.32 -5.77 10.18
N MET A 203 21.97 -5.33 11.25
CA MET A 203 22.57 -4.00 11.40
C MET A 203 24.08 -4.15 11.51
N ASP A 204 24.78 -3.90 10.40
CA ASP A 204 26.23 -4.01 10.30
C ASP A 204 26.78 -5.42 10.65
N GLY A 205 26.01 -6.49 10.36
CA GLY A 205 26.39 -7.88 10.59
C GLY A 205 25.95 -8.44 11.94
N ASN A 206 25.32 -7.63 12.79
CA ASN A 206 24.66 -8.10 14.02
C ASN A 206 23.16 -8.23 13.74
N GLN A 207 22.60 -9.39 14.06
CA GLN A 207 21.21 -9.69 13.80
C GLN A 207 20.40 -9.51 15.08
N TYR A 208 19.36 -8.69 15.00
CA TYR A 208 18.45 -8.42 16.10
C TYR A 208 17.07 -8.97 15.76
N THR A 209 16.59 -9.92 16.57
CA THR A 209 15.23 -10.44 16.48
C THR A 209 14.31 -9.49 17.24
N CYS A 210 13.33 -8.93 16.53
CA CYS A 210 12.39 -7.92 16.98
C CYS A 210 10.98 -8.51 16.88
N LEU A 211 10.22 -8.50 17.98
CA LEU A 211 8.96 -9.22 18.11
C LEU A 211 7.80 -8.31 18.52
N GLY A 212 6.57 -8.75 18.29
CA GLY A 212 5.35 -8.00 18.62
C GLY A 212 5.16 -6.76 17.74
N GLY A 213 5.70 -6.77 16.53
CA GLY A 213 5.70 -5.63 15.63
C GLY A 213 4.31 -5.30 15.07
N ARG A 214 4.03 -4.00 14.96
CA ARG A 214 2.92 -3.43 14.20
C ARG A 214 3.39 -2.35 13.26
N VAL A 215 2.78 -2.29 12.09
CA VAL A 215 2.93 -1.12 11.22
C VAL A 215 2.18 0.05 11.87
N THR A 216 2.93 1.08 12.23
CA THR A 216 2.46 2.30 12.92
C THR A 216 2.35 3.50 11.99
N SER A 217 3.01 3.44 10.84
CA SER A 217 2.85 4.41 9.75
C SER A 217 2.98 3.67 8.42
N PHE A 218 2.20 4.07 7.41
CA PHE A 218 2.31 3.53 6.06
C PHE A 218 1.89 4.59 5.04
N SER A 219 2.73 4.79 4.03
CA SER A 219 2.44 5.68 2.91
C SER A 219 3.00 5.13 1.61
N ILE A 220 2.32 5.41 0.51
CA ILE A 220 2.78 5.12 -0.85
C ILE A 220 2.96 6.43 -1.59
N THR A 221 4.12 6.61 -2.20
CA THR A 221 4.47 7.81 -2.96
C THR A 221 4.92 7.44 -4.37
N GLY A 222 4.59 8.29 -5.33
CA GLY A 222 5.08 8.16 -6.69
C GLY A 222 5.35 9.53 -7.29
N GLU A 223 6.45 9.65 -8.00
CA GLU A 223 6.79 10.82 -8.82
C GLU A 223 6.95 10.37 -10.27
N VAL A 224 6.52 11.21 -11.20
CA VAL A 224 6.57 10.95 -12.65
C VAL A 224 7.98 10.52 -13.08
N ASN A 225 8.05 9.44 -13.87
CA ASN A 225 9.26 8.76 -14.31
C ASN A 225 10.12 8.13 -13.18
N GLY A 226 9.60 8.09 -11.95
CA GLY A 226 10.21 7.43 -10.80
C GLY A 226 9.60 6.06 -10.51
N TYR A 227 10.22 5.32 -9.59
CA TYR A 227 9.58 4.15 -8.99
C TYR A 227 8.56 4.59 -7.95
N ILE A 228 7.46 3.85 -7.85
CA ILE A 228 6.53 3.99 -6.73
C ILE A 228 7.22 3.37 -5.52
N ARG A 229 7.16 4.07 -4.39
CA ARG A 229 7.80 3.66 -3.15
C ARG A 229 6.77 3.59 -2.04
N PHE A 230 6.97 2.64 -1.14
CA PHE A 230 6.31 2.65 0.15
C PHE A 230 7.28 3.16 1.21
N SER A 231 6.73 3.76 2.24
CA SER A 231 7.41 4.07 3.50
C SER A 231 6.57 3.51 4.64
N ALA A 232 7.20 2.80 5.56
CA ALA A 232 6.54 2.17 6.69
C ALA A 232 7.37 2.35 7.96
N SER A 233 6.71 2.64 9.08
CA SER A 233 7.32 2.56 10.41
C SER A 233 6.74 1.37 11.15
N ILE A 234 7.58 0.46 11.63
CA ILE A 234 7.16 -0.71 12.41
C ILE A 234 7.66 -0.54 13.83
N SER A 235 6.76 -0.69 14.80
CA SER A 235 7.10 -0.62 16.22
C SER A 235 6.56 -1.84 16.96
N GLY A 236 7.29 -2.33 17.95
CA GLY A 236 6.91 -3.50 18.73
C GLY A 236 7.49 -3.51 20.13
N ASP A 237 7.36 -4.64 20.82
CA ASP A 237 7.53 -4.71 22.27
C ASP A 237 8.94 -5.08 22.72
N ARG A 238 9.63 -5.95 21.98
CA ARG A 238 10.93 -6.47 22.43
C ARG A 238 11.85 -6.75 21.28
N TYR A 239 13.12 -6.53 21.51
CA TYR A 239 14.17 -6.96 20.61
C TYR A 239 15.37 -7.48 21.40
N TYR A 240 16.14 -8.38 20.80
CA TYR A 240 17.37 -8.89 21.36
C TYR A 240 18.32 -9.31 20.23
N GLU A 241 19.62 -9.26 20.49
CA GLU A 241 20.63 -9.76 19.55
C GLU A 241 20.54 -11.29 19.48
N ASP A 242 20.46 -11.84 18.28
CA ASP A 242 20.18 -13.27 18.01
C ASP A 242 21.07 -13.84 16.88
N SER A 243 22.23 -13.23 16.66
CA SER A 243 23.17 -13.56 15.59
C SER A 243 23.61 -15.03 15.57
N SER A 244 23.62 -15.71 16.72
CA SER A 244 24.03 -17.12 16.81
C SER A 244 22.97 -18.11 16.36
N ASN A 245 21.69 -17.74 16.39
CA ASN A 245 20.59 -18.63 16.07
C ASN A 245 20.04 -18.40 14.66
N LYS A 246 20.14 -17.18 14.12
CA LYS A 246 19.62 -16.79 12.80
C LYS A 246 20.54 -17.20 11.64
N THR A 247 20.81 -18.51 11.55
CA THR A 247 21.78 -19.09 10.60
C THR A 247 21.24 -19.36 9.19
N GLU A 248 19.92 -19.33 9.00
CA GLU A 248 19.22 -19.71 7.76
C GLU A 248 18.38 -18.57 7.17
N LEU A 249 18.73 -17.31 7.48
CA LEU A 249 18.07 -16.17 6.84
C LEU A 249 18.19 -16.24 5.31
N PRO A 250 17.14 -15.87 4.56
CA PRO A 250 17.18 -15.87 3.11
C PRO A 250 18.35 -15.04 2.57
N SER A 251 18.86 -15.42 1.40
CA SER A 251 19.91 -14.65 0.74
C SER A 251 19.41 -13.25 0.38
N THR A 252 20.19 -12.22 0.72
CA THR A 252 19.95 -10.84 0.28
C THR A 252 20.37 -10.67 -1.19
N SER A 253 19.62 -11.23 -2.13
CA SER A 253 19.86 -11.00 -3.56
C SER A 253 19.40 -9.59 -3.97
N ALA A 254 19.98 -9.06 -5.06
CA ALA A 254 19.74 -7.69 -5.52
C ALA A 254 18.31 -7.51 -6.06
N PHE A 255 17.73 -6.34 -5.76
CA PHE A 255 16.47 -5.75 -6.27
C PHE A 255 15.39 -6.70 -6.80
N CYS A 256 14.32 -6.82 -6.02
CA CYS A 256 12.96 -7.31 -6.28
C CYS A 256 12.73 -8.03 -7.62
N SER A 257 12.60 -9.36 -7.56
CA SER A 257 11.60 -10.05 -8.36
C SER A 257 10.37 -10.19 -7.45
N PRO A 258 9.20 -9.64 -7.82
CA PRO A 258 8.87 -8.98 -9.07
C PRO A 258 9.36 -7.54 -9.24
N SER A 259 9.43 -7.08 -10.50
CA SER A 259 9.90 -5.74 -10.88
C SER A 259 9.11 -4.61 -10.20
N PRO A 260 9.78 -3.56 -9.66
CA PRO A 260 9.11 -2.41 -9.07
C PRO A 260 8.12 -1.70 -10.01
N CYS A 261 7.00 -1.25 -9.47
CA CYS A 261 6.05 -0.38 -10.17
C CYS A 261 6.66 1.01 -10.42
N ARG A 262 6.40 1.61 -11.58
CA ARG A 262 6.83 2.98 -11.90
C ARG A 262 5.66 3.94 -11.97
N ALA A 263 5.82 5.13 -11.41
CA ALA A 263 4.89 6.21 -11.61
C ALA A 263 5.23 6.86 -12.97
N LEU A 264 4.36 6.71 -13.97
CA LEU A 264 4.41 7.55 -15.17
C LEU A 264 3.58 8.81 -14.91
N LEU A 265 2.79 9.28 -15.88
CA LEU A 265 1.90 10.44 -15.74
C LEU A 265 0.61 10.08 -14.96
N SER A 266 0.74 9.24 -13.93
CA SER A 266 -0.31 8.56 -13.15
C SER A 266 -1.63 9.33 -13.17
N PRO A 267 -2.61 8.86 -13.96
CA PRO A 267 -3.85 9.58 -14.11
C PRO A 267 -4.66 9.52 -12.81
N VAL A 268 -5.14 10.68 -12.38
CA VAL A 268 -6.11 10.79 -11.29
C VAL A 268 -7.46 11.16 -11.87
N HIS A 269 -8.49 10.42 -11.46
CA HIS A 269 -9.88 10.70 -11.78
C HIS A 269 -10.61 11.06 -10.48
N PHE A 270 -11.40 12.14 -10.52
CA PHE A 270 -12.21 12.57 -9.38
C PHE A 270 -13.64 12.91 -9.83
N SER A 271 -14.65 12.22 -9.26
CA SER A 271 -16.08 12.35 -9.57
C SER A 271 -16.42 12.20 -11.07
N GLU A 272 -17.68 12.40 -11.45
CA GLU A 272 -18.12 12.60 -12.84
C GLU A 272 -17.55 13.92 -13.43
N SER A 273 -16.44 14.43 -12.90
CA SER A 273 -15.87 15.67 -13.40
C SER A 273 -15.56 15.43 -14.88
N THR A 274 -16.31 16.18 -15.67
CA THR A 274 -16.28 16.29 -17.12
C THR A 274 -15.00 17.02 -17.54
N TYR A 275 -13.89 16.73 -16.85
CA TYR A 275 -12.53 16.96 -17.30
C TYR A 275 -12.07 15.91 -18.31
N ALA A 276 -12.92 14.93 -18.63
CA ALA A 276 -13.00 14.42 -19.98
C ALA A 276 -13.59 15.53 -20.89
N SER A 277 -12.77 16.52 -21.24
CA SER A 277 -12.87 17.02 -22.62
C SER A 277 -12.83 15.79 -23.52
N PRO A 278 -13.51 15.76 -24.67
CA PRO A 278 -13.33 14.67 -25.65
C PRO A 278 -11.86 14.46 -26.09
N ASN A 279 -10.92 15.29 -25.61
CA ASN A 279 -9.47 15.14 -25.72
C ASN A 279 -8.69 15.25 -24.38
N SER A 280 -9.34 15.28 -23.21
CA SER A 280 -8.67 15.42 -21.91
C SER A 280 -8.78 14.11 -21.15
N MET A 281 -7.93 13.19 -21.58
CA MET A 281 -7.46 12.09 -20.76
C MET A 281 -6.94 12.69 -19.46
N SER A 282 -7.50 12.28 -18.32
CA SER A 282 -6.83 12.21 -17.02
C SER A 282 -5.81 13.30 -16.65
N THR A 283 -6.02 14.05 -15.56
CA THR A 283 -5.02 15.04 -15.11
C THR A 283 -3.66 14.36 -14.88
N PRO A 284 -2.62 14.66 -15.70
CA PRO A 284 -1.32 14.06 -15.52
C PRO A 284 -0.75 14.56 -14.19
N THR A 285 -0.40 13.63 -13.31
CA THR A 285 0.19 13.98 -12.02
C THR A 285 1.71 13.98 -12.10
N LYS A 286 2.32 14.99 -11.47
CA LYS A 286 3.76 15.02 -11.24
C LYS A 286 4.10 14.11 -10.05
N ARG A 287 3.35 14.24 -8.96
CA ARG A 287 3.54 13.46 -7.74
C ARG A 287 2.19 13.11 -7.12
N PHE A 288 2.10 11.93 -6.53
CA PHE A 288 1.03 11.57 -5.61
C PHE A 288 1.62 11.00 -4.32
N GLU A 289 0.84 11.09 -3.26
CA GLU A 289 1.11 10.49 -1.96
C GLU A 289 -0.20 10.00 -1.36
N ILE A 290 -0.27 8.72 -1.04
CA ILE A 290 -1.37 8.08 -0.32
C ILE A 290 -0.82 7.77 1.07
N ASN A 291 -1.22 8.56 2.06
CA ASN A 291 -0.89 8.30 3.46
C ASN A 291 -2.09 7.62 4.10
N PHE A 292 -1.92 6.42 4.64
CA PHE A 292 -3.02 5.63 5.18
C PHE A 292 -3.51 6.13 6.55
N GLY A 293 -2.77 7.05 7.18
CA GLY A 293 -3.16 7.68 8.43
C GLY A 293 -3.42 6.66 9.53
N ILE A 294 -2.49 5.71 9.69
CA ILE A 294 -2.59 4.64 10.68
C ILE A 294 -2.54 5.27 12.08
N GLU A 295 -3.57 5.03 12.88
CA GLU A 295 -3.59 5.34 14.31
C GLU A 295 -3.35 4.04 15.08
N ALA A 296 -2.15 3.87 15.63
CA ALA A 296 -1.83 2.74 16.49
C ALA A 296 -1.85 3.15 17.97
N SER A 297 -2.42 2.32 18.83
CA SER A 297 -2.40 2.48 20.30
C SER A 297 -1.72 1.32 20.98
N GLU A 298 -1.19 1.54 22.18
CA GLU A 298 -0.61 0.46 22.98
C GLU A 298 -1.72 -0.40 23.61
N ILE A 299 -1.57 -1.73 23.57
CA ILE A 299 -2.41 -2.64 24.36
C ILE A 299 -1.72 -2.90 25.70
N GLU A 300 -2.42 -2.56 26.79
CA GLU A 300 -2.03 -2.99 28.13
C GLU A 300 -2.59 -4.39 28.41
N THR A 301 -1.74 -5.34 28.80
CA THR A 301 -2.17 -6.66 29.28
C THR A 301 -1.53 -6.99 30.61
N THR A 302 -2.27 -7.68 31.46
CA THR A 302 -1.75 -8.26 32.70
C THR A 302 -1.13 -9.65 32.51
N GLU A 303 -1.20 -10.21 31.30
CA GLU A 303 -0.71 -11.57 31.00
C GLU A 303 0.81 -11.67 30.88
N THR A 304 1.49 -10.55 30.61
CA THR A 304 2.96 -10.47 30.61
C THR A 304 3.45 -9.83 31.91
N ALA A 305 4.62 -10.26 32.40
CA ALA A 305 5.23 -9.73 33.63
C ALA A 305 5.57 -8.22 33.57
N GLN A 306 5.43 -7.60 32.40
CA GLN A 306 5.76 -6.19 32.15
C GLN A 306 4.55 -5.30 31.78
N GLY A 307 3.32 -5.84 31.76
CA GLY A 307 2.12 -5.01 31.64
C GLY A 307 1.75 -4.54 30.22
N ARG A 308 2.48 -4.99 29.18
CA ARG A 308 2.25 -4.62 27.76
C ARG A 308 2.06 -5.86 26.90
N SER A 309 1.11 -5.81 25.97
CA SER A 309 0.78 -6.92 25.06
C SER A 309 1.14 -6.66 23.60
N GLY A 310 1.48 -5.42 23.26
CA GLY A 310 1.69 -5.03 21.87
C GLY A 310 1.26 -3.60 21.57
N MET A 311 1.31 -3.30 20.28
CA MET A 311 0.57 -2.23 19.64
C MET A 311 -0.67 -2.82 18.95
N GLU A 312 -1.73 -2.03 18.82
CA GLU A 312 -2.92 -2.34 18.02
C GLU A 312 -3.18 -1.20 17.05
N SER A 313 -3.41 -1.52 15.78
CA SER A 313 -3.90 -0.54 14.82
C SER A 313 -5.38 -0.32 15.12
N THR A 314 -5.72 0.89 15.52
CA THR A 314 -7.09 1.23 15.95
C THR A 314 -7.92 1.77 14.80
N LYS A 315 -7.32 2.57 13.90
CA LYS A 315 -8.04 3.25 12.80
C LYS A 315 -7.13 3.52 11.61
N LEU A 316 -7.73 3.51 10.42
CA LEU A 316 -7.15 4.03 9.18
C LEU A 316 -7.88 5.32 8.80
N ARG A 317 -7.11 6.36 8.48
CA ARG A 317 -7.65 7.65 8.01
C ARG A 317 -6.90 8.11 6.76
N PRO A 318 -7.14 7.47 5.60
CA PRO A 318 -6.35 7.75 4.43
C PRO A 318 -6.53 9.19 3.95
N THR A 319 -5.41 9.79 3.56
CA THR A 319 -5.33 11.06 2.86
C THR A 319 -4.55 10.87 1.58
N VAL A 320 -5.01 11.51 0.51
CA VAL A 320 -4.38 11.44 -0.80
C VAL A 320 -3.97 12.85 -1.19
N SER A 321 -2.67 13.07 -1.38
CA SER A 321 -2.13 14.34 -1.85
C SER A 321 -1.67 14.19 -3.29
N ILE A 322 -2.08 15.13 -4.15
CA ILE A 322 -1.77 15.12 -5.58
C ILE A 322 -1.17 16.45 -5.99
N GLU A 323 0.01 16.41 -6.61
CA GLU A 323 0.64 17.52 -7.31
C GLU A 323 0.48 17.28 -8.82
N PRO A 324 -0.39 18.03 -9.52
CA PRO A 324 -0.56 17.87 -10.96
C PRO A 324 0.53 18.58 -11.76
N LEU A 325 0.65 18.19 -13.02
CA LEU A 325 1.64 18.73 -13.94
C LEU A 325 1.30 20.16 -14.42
N PHE A 326 0.01 20.51 -14.50
CA PHE A 326 -0.49 21.80 -15.02
C PHE A 326 -1.46 22.49 -14.05
N SER A 327 -1.42 23.84 -14.02
CA SER A 327 -2.05 24.67 -12.98
C SER A 327 -3.51 25.07 -13.20
N ASN A 328 -4.00 25.06 -14.45
CA ASN A 328 -5.32 25.63 -14.77
C ASN A 328 -6.48 24.66 -14.51
N GLU A 329 -6.25 23.35 -14.68
CA GLU A 329 -7.24 22.29 -14.42
C GLU A 329 -7.60 22.17 -12.93
N LEU A 330 -6.72 22.66 -12.05
CA LEU A 330 -6.85 22.60 -10.59
C LEU A 330 -7.87 23.56 -9.96
N LEU A 331 -8.00 24.77 -10.49
CA LEU A 331 -8.91 25.78 -9.90
C LEU A 331 -10.37 25.38 -10.04
N ASP A 332 -10.66 24.67 -11.11
CA ASP A 332 -11.98 24.16 -11.43
C ASP A 332 -12.23 22.83 -10.71
N LEU A 333 -11.22 21.95 -10.61
CA LEU A 333 -11.28 20.75 -9.75
C LEU A 333 -11.55 21.15 -8.29
N LYS A 334 -10.79 22.10 -7.73
CA LYS A 334 -11.00 22.61 -6.37
C LYS A 334 -12.42 23.14 -6.17
N ARG A 335 -12.96 23.95 -7.10
CA ARG A 335 -14.33 24.48 -7.02
C ARG A 335 -15.39 23.37 -7.04
N GLN A 336 -15.18 22.31 -7.82
CA GLN A 336 -16.11 21.18 -7.89
C GLN A 336 -16.03 20.32 -6.61
N CYS A 337 -14.82 20.02 -6.14
CA CYS A 337 -14.58 19.28 -4.90
C CYS A 337 -15.12 19.97 -3.65
N GLU A 338 -15.10 21.31 -3.59
CA GLU A 338 -15.69 22.08 -2.49
C GLU A 338 -17.21 21.94 -2.42
N SER A 339 -17.86 21.57 -3.53
CA SER A 339 -19.31 21.52 -3.63
C SER A 339 -19.93 20.17 -3.26
N ARG A 340 -19.26 19.03 -3.52
CA ARG A 340 -19.77 17.67 -3.23
C ARG A 340 -18.63 16.64 -3.04
N PRO A 341 -18.71 15.75 -2.03
CA PRO A 341 -17.88 14.54 -1.99
C PRO A 341 -18.11 13.66 -3.22
N GLY A 342 -17.06 13.01 -3.73
CA GLY A 342 -17.14 12.12 -4.88
C GLY A 342 -16.02 11.08 -4.92
N PRO A 343 -16.08 10.12 -5.87
CA PRO A 343 -15.06 9.08 -6.01
C PRO A 343 -13.73 9.63 -6.47
N LEU A 344 -12.64 8.99 -6.05
CA LEU A 344 -11.27 9.27 -6.43
C LEU A 344 -10.60 7.97 -6.84
N LEU A 345 -10.12 7.91 -8.08
CA LEU A 345 -9.30 6.82 -8.59
C LEU A 345 -7.90 7.37 -8.91
N VAL A 346 -6.88 6.83 -8.25
CA VAL A 346 -5.48 7.10 -8.54
C VAL A 346 -4.90 5.86 -9.21
N GLN A 347 -4.58 5.94 -10.50
CA GLN A 347 -3.96 4.83 -11.22
C GLN A 347 -2.43 4.92 -11.09
N MET A 348 -1.82 3.83 -10.67
CA MET A 348 -0.43 3.76 -10.27
C MET A 348 0.27 2.63 -11.03
N GLY A 349 1.29 2.94 -11.84
CA GLY A 349 1.91 1.94 -12.71
C GLY A 349 1.34 1.95 -14.12
N SER A 350 2.16 1.53 -15.10
CA SER A 350 1.72 1.41 -16.50
C SER A 350 2.66 0.55 -17.36
N GLY A 351 2.12 -0.47 -18.03
CA GLY A 351 2.75 -1.05 -19.22
C GLY A 351 3.95 -1.95 -18.95
N ALA A 352 4.42 -2.64 -19.99
CA ALA A 352 5.31 -3.77 -19.84
C ALA A 352 6.75 -3.37 -19.48
N TYR A 353 7.34 -4.06 -18.50
CA TYR A 353 8.58 -3.61 -17.85
C TYR A 353 9.75 -4.59 -17.88
N ASP A 354 9.55 -5.83 -18.30
CA ASP A 354 10.70 -6.70 -18.53
C ASP A 354 11.35 -6.36 -19.88
N ALA A 355 12.62 -6.74 -20.07
CA ALA A 355 13.34 -6.50 -21.33
C ALA A 355 12.65 -7.13 -22.55
N SER A 356 11.68 -8.03 -22.31
CA SER A 356 10.84 -8.71 -23.29
C SER A 356 9.56 -7.94 -23.62
N GLY A 357 9.17 -6.91 -22.85
CA GLY A 357 7.96 -6.14 -23.07
C GLY A 357 6.66 -6.91 -22.79
N ASN A 358 6.68 -7.92 -21.92
CA ASN A 358 5.55 -8.85 -21.73
C ASN A 358 4.91 -8.82 -20.33
N VAL A 359 5.59 -8.28 -19.30
CA VAL A 359 5.06 -8.29 -17.92
C VAL A 359 4.66 -6.88 -17.48
N ILE A 360 3.39 -6.69 -17.13
CA ILE A 360 2.84 -5.41 -16.68
C ILE A 360 2.58 -5.50 -15.18
N ASN A 361 3.20 -4.64 -14.38
CA ASN A 361 2.86 -4.47 -12.97
C ASN A 361 2.07 -3.17 -12.82
N SER A 362 0.81 -3.28 -12.41
CA SER A 362 -0.07 -2.14 -12.24
C SER A 362 -0.81 -2.20 -10.91
N CYS A 363 -1.14 -1.04 -10.37
CA CYS A 363 -1.94 -0.91 -9.17
C CYS A 363 -2.85 0.32 -9.25
N ALA A 364 -3.86 0.35 -8.40
CA ALA A 364 -4.74 1.50 -8.28
C ALA A 364 -5.18 1.67 -6.83
N PHE A 365 -5.45 2.92 -6.48
CA PHE A 365 -6.12 3.29 -5.25
C PHE A 365 -7.47 3.88 -5.61
N PHE A 366 -8.53 3.39 -4.97
CA PHE A 366 -9.88 3.89 -5.16
C PHE A 366 -10.51 4.25 -3.83
N ALA A 367 -11.12 5.42 -3.77
CA ALA A 367 -11.92 5.85 -2.65
C ALA A 367 -13.22 6.46 -3.18
N PRO A 368 -14.39 5.87 -2.91
CA PRO A 368 -15.67 6.30 -3.50
C PRO A 368 -16.14 7.66 -2.99
N HIS A 369 -15.64 8.09 -1.83
CA HIS A 369 -16.03 9.33 -1.19
C HIS A 369 -14.80 10.03 -0.62
N VAL A 370 -14.35 11.08 -1.28
CA VAL A 370 -13.30 11.96 -0.76
C VAL A 370 -13.74 13.42 -0.73
N GLN A 371 -13.13 14.19 0.15
CA GLN A 371 -13.29 15.65 0.24
C GLN A 371 -11.93 16.32 0.17
N VAL A 372 -11.84 17.45 -0.53
CA VAL A 372 -10.63 18.29 -0.48
C VAL A 372 -10.56 19.02 0.86
N VAL A 373 -9.43 18.89 1.55
CA VAL A 373 -9.18 19.47 2.88
C VAL A 373 -8.14 20.59 2.82
N ASP A 374 -7.17 20.52 1.91
CA ASP A 374 -6.19 21.60 1.70
C ASP A 374 -5.85 21.78 0.21
N GLY A 375 -5.49 23.01 -0.14
CA GLY A 375 -5.17 23.46 -1.49
C GLY A 375 -4.34 24.75 -1.45
N ASN A 376 -3.18 24.70 -0.81
CA ASN A 376 -2.26 25.83 -0.67
C ASN A 376 -1.38 26.00 -1.92
N SER A 377 -1.18 27.24 -2.39
CA SER A 377 -0.35 27.52 -3.56
C SER A 377 1.14 27.47 -3.22
N SER A 378 1.93 26.72 -3.99
CA SER A 378 3.39 26.83 -4.00
C SER A 378 3.86 27.40 -5.34
N ALA A 379 4.93 28.19 -5.33
CA ALA A 379 5.57 28.69 -6.55
C ALA A 379 6.89 27.95 -6.75
N ASP A 380 7.04 27.28 -7.89
CA ASP A 380 8.28 26.62 -8.29
C ASP A 380 8.65 27.09 -9.71
N GLY A 381 9.68 27.93 -9.82
CA GLY A 381 10.20 28.43 -11.10
C GLY A 381 9.14 29.07 -12.02
N ASP A 382 8.50 30.15 -11.58
CA ASP A 382 7.44 30.89 -12.29
C ASP A 382 6.14 30.13 -12.58
N ARG A 383 6.02 28.86 -12.15
CA ARG A 383 4.76 28.09 -12.22
C ARG A 383 4.10 28.04 -10.85
N ARG A 384 2.86 28.54 -10.76
CA ARG A 384 2.00 28.33 -9.58
C ARG A 384 1.49 26.90 -9.60
N ARG A 385 1.80 26.12 -8.57
CA ARG A 385 1.26 24.78 -8.36
C ARG A 385 0.32 24.80 -7.16
N PHE A 386 -0.77 24.04 -7.24
CA PHE A 386 -1.72 23.89 -6.15
C PHE A 386 -1.82 22.39 -5.84
N PRO A 387 -0.96 21.85 -4.95
CA PRO A 387 -1.21 20.52 -4.42
C PRO A 387 -2.62 20.46 -3.83
N LEU A 388 -3.37 19.41 -4.14
CA LEU A 388 -4.66 19.12 -3.51
C LEU A 388 -4.49 17.95 -2.56
N THR A 389 -5.00 18.11 -1.35
CA THR A 389 -5.09 17.01 -0.38
C THR A 389 -6.55 16.63 -0.19
N PHE A 390 -6.85 15.39 -0.52
CA PHE A 390 -8.12 14.73 -0.33
C PHE A 390 -8.08 13.93 0.97
N ARG A 391 -9.16 14.00 1.74
CA ARG A 391 -9.42 13.10 2.86
C ARG A 391 -10.52 12.15 2.45
N VAL A 392 -10.29 10.86 2.66
CA VAL A 392 -11.34 9.85 2.47
C VAL A 392 -12.42 10.08 3.53
N ILE A 393 -13.66 10.33 3.10
CA ILE A 393 -14.79 10.49 4.02
C ILE A 393 -15.41 9.11 4.20
N ASP A 394 -15.32 8.66 5.43
CA ASP A 394 -15.93 7.43 5.89
C ASP A 394 -17.46 7.58 6.01
N ARG A 395 -18.20 6.90 5.14
CA ARG A 395 -19.65 6.67 5.33
C ARG A 395 -19.95 5.19 5.66
N GLY A 396 -18.94 4.34 5.88
CA GLY A 396 -19.10 2.90 5.69
C GLY A 396 -18.34 1.95 6.62
N LEU A 397 -17.45 2.41 7.52
CA LEU A 397 -16.77 1.49 8.47
C LEU A 397 -17.71 0.88 9.54
N ASN A 398 -19.02 1.12 9.48
CA ASN A 398 -20.04 0.53 10.36
C ASN A 398 -20.95 -0.53 9.68
N GLY A 399 -20.42 -1.31 8.74
CA GLY A 399 -20.86 -2.71 8.61
C GLY A 399 -21.70 -3.17 7.41
N ALA A 400 -21.45 -2.70 6.18
CA ALA A 400 -21.97 -3.42 5.00
C ALA A 400 -21.21 -3.23 3.67
N THR A 401 -20.32 -2.25 3.55
CA THR A 401 -19.73 -1.90 2.25
C THR A 401 -18.25 -1.60 2.41
N LEU A 402 -17.44 -2.66 2.34
CA LEU A 402 -15.98 -2.56 2.31
C LEU A 402 -15.54 -2.23 0.89
N TYR A 403 -15.26 -0.95 0.64
CA TYR A 403 -14.65 -0.56 -0.62
C TYR A 403 -13.19 -1.02 -0.67
N ARG A 404 -12.80 -1.58 -1.82
CA ARG A 404 -11.44 -2.05 -2.11
C ARG A 404 -10.56 -0.82 -2.33
N MET A 405 -9.79 -0.46 -1.30
CA MET A 405 -9.02 0.78 -1.29
C MET A 405 -7.77 0.70 -2.14
N PHE A 406 -7.16 -0.49 -2.23
CA PHE A 406 -5.91 -0.68 -2.97
C PHE A 406 -5.95 -1.99 -3.73
N THR A 407 -5.61 -1.98 -5.02
CA THR A 407 -5.66 -3.16 -5.87
C THR A 407 -4.40 -3.29 -6.73
N PHE A 408 -3.91 -4.52 -6.89
CA PHE A 408 -2.81 -4.86 -7.80
C PHE A 408 -3.28 -5.78 -8.91
N ALA A 409 -2.66 -5.63 -10.09
CA ALA A 409 -2.79 -6.52 -11.23
C ALA A 409 -1.41 -6.78 -11.84
N ARG A 410 -1.20 -8.01 -12.33
CA ARG A 410 0.02 -8.38 -13.06
C ARG A 410 -0.32 -9.18 -14.31
N ALA A 411 0.23 -8.73 -15.44
CA ALA A 411 0.16 -9.41 -16.73
C ALA A 411 1.30 -10.39 -16.94
#